data_AF-A0A1D2WMR6-F1
#
_entry.id   AF-A0A1D2WMR6-F1
#
_cell.length_a   1.000
_cell.length_b   1.000
_cell.length_c   1.000
_cell.angle_alpha   90.00
_cell.angle_beta   90.00
_cell.angle_gamma   90.00
#
_symmetry.space_group_name_H-M   'P 1'
#
loop_
_entity.id
_entity.type
_entity.pdbx_description
1 polymer ?
#
loop_
_entity_poly.entity_id
_entity_poly.type
_entity_poly.pdbx_seq_one_letter_code
_entity_poly.pdbx_strand_id
1 'polypeptide(L)'
;MIKLSYDIKNYRKQILDLTQNGDTIIELGCHVGNTTKILLDNFRDSKIMALDNSPEATIKMNEILCDNLEFINADVRLHETLLEVFKRIQKCDILSIDLGGGYHPDTVFKVFYIWSSTFKPKHTLIRNRGILEFFNSAGSSDEDYESCEGFLDSYHDSGIPPQIKEFELWTPNLGKY
;
A
#
# COMPACT_ATOMS: atom_id res chain seq x y z
N MET A 1 -12.15 -2.30 5.81
CA MET A 1 -11.63 -3.66 6.07
C MET A 1 -10.24 -3.88 5.47
N ILE A 2 -9.36 -4.57 6.21
CA ILE A 2 -8.02 -5.00 5.76
C ILE A 2 -8.09 -6.44 5.21
N LYS A 3 -7.49 -6.70 4.04
CA LYS A 3 -7.37 -8.03 3.43
C LYS A 3 -5.92 -8.43 3.26
N LEU A 4 -5.60 -9.67 3.61
CA LEU A 4 -4.28 -10.28 3.46
C LEU A 4 -4.30 -11.31 2.32
N SER A 5 -3.23 -11.34 1.54
CA SER A 5 -3.01 -12.37 0.52
C SER A 5 -1.51 -12.58 0.26
N TYR A 6 -1.16 -13.65 -0.45
CA TYR A 6 0.21 -13.87 -0.92
C TYR A 6 0.22 -14.24 -2.41
N ASP A 7 -0.69 -15.12 -2.82
CA ASP A 7 -0.90 -15.43 -4.23
C ASP A 7 -1.40 -14.18 -4.99
N ILE A 8 -0.72 -13.87 -6.10
CA ILE A 8 -0.98 -12.67 -6.89
C ILE A 8 -2.36 -12.68 -7.55
N LYS A 9 -2.91 -13.86 -7.87
CA LYS A 9 -4.25 -13.96 -8.47
C LYS A 9 -5.31 -13.66 -7.43
N ASN A 10 -5.14 -14.17 -6.20
CA ASN A 10 -6.02 -13.86 -5.09
C ASN A 10 -5.96 -12.38 -4.72
N TYR A 11 -4.75 -11.78 -4.66
CA TYR A 11 -4.58 -10.35 -4.43
C TYR A 11 -5.34 -9.51 -5.46
N ARG A 12 -5.11 -9.77 -6.75
CA ARG A 12 -5.79 -9.04 -7.84
C ARG A 12 -7.29 -9.25 -7.86
N LYS A 13 -7.75 -10.46 -7.55
CA LYS A 13 -9.18 -10.74 -7.40
C LYS A 13 -9.78 -9.90 -6.27
N GLN A 14 -9.13 -9.87 -5.10
CA GLN A 14 -9.60 -9.08 -3.98
C GLN A 14 -9.65 -7.57 -4.29
N ILE A 15 -8.67 -7.06 -5.05
CA ILE A 15 -8.69 -5.66 -5.54
C ILE A 15 -9.93 -5.43 -6.41
N LEU A 16 -10.15 -6.27 -7.42
CA LEU A 16 -11.31 -6.16 -8.33
C LEU A 16 -12.65 -6.27 -7.59
N ASP A 17 -12.75 -7.15 -6.60
CA ASP A 17 -13.98 -7.37 -5.83
C ASP A 17 -14.32 -6.18 -4.91
N LEU A 18 -13.33 -5.36 -4.52
CA LEU A 18 -13.51 -4.25 -3.58
C LEU A 18 -13.59 -2.88 -4.26
N THR A 19 -12.86 -2.67 -5.35
CA THR A 19 -12.81 -1.39 -6.04
C THR A 19 -14.12 -1.08 -6.75
N GLN A 20 -14.50 0.19 -6.74
CA GLN A 20 -15.64 0.75 -7.46
C GLN A 20 -15.19 1.92 -8.35
N ASN A 21 -16.00 2.25 -9.38
CA ASN A 21 -15.76 3.46 -10.17
C ASN A 21 -15.87 4.71 -9.27
N GLY A 22 -14.93 5.64 -9.44
CA GLY A 22 -14.84 6.85 -8.63
C GLY A 22 -14.02 6.70 -7.35
N ASP A 23 -13.51 5.50 -7.06
CA ASP A 23 -12.55 5.31 -5.96
C ASP A 23 -11.21 5.98 -6.26
N THR A 24 -10.57 6.48 -5.22
CA THR A 24 -9.16 6.87 -5.25
C THR A 24 -8.32 5.73 -4.71
N ILE A 25 -7.35 5.27 -5.51
CA ILE A 25 -6.52 4.11 -5.23
C ILE A 25 -5.08 4.57 -5.07
N ILE A 26 -4.44 4.16 -3.98
CA ILE A 26 -3.00 4.31 -3.77
C ILE A 26 -2.37 2.91 -3.87
N GLU A 27 -1.50 2.71 -4.85
CA GLU A 27 -0.79 1.45 -5.08
C GLU A 27 0.69 1.61 -4.71
N LEU A 28 1.12 0.91 -3.66
CA LEU A 28 2.49 0.88 -3.17
C LEU A 28 3.18 -0.40 -3.66
N GLY A 29 4.18 -0.24 -4.54
CA GLY A 29 4.90 -1.35 -5.18
C GLY A 29 4.24 -1.82 -6.47
N CYS A 30 3.95 -0.90 -7.41
CA CYS A 30 3.27 -1.26 -8.66
C CYS A 30 4.16 -2.05 -9.65
N HIS A 31 5.48 -2.09 -9.44
CA HIS A 31 6.47 -2.70 -10.33
C HIS A 31 6.21 -2.25 -11.79
N VAL A 32 6.11 -3.19 -12.74
CA VAL A 32 5.82 -2.91 -14.16
C VAL A 32 4.34 -2.61 -14.49
N GLY A 33 3.50 -2.36 -13.48
CA GLY A 33 2.13 -1.85 -13.66
C GLY A 33 1.09 -2.90 -14.04
N ASN A 34 1.32 -4.18 -13.80
CA ASN A 34 0.36 -5.23 -14.18
C ASN A 34 -0.97 -5.13 -13.41
N THR A 35 -0.91 -4.81 -12.13
CA THR A 35 -2.11 -4.60 -11.31
C THR A 35 -2.74 -3.25 -11.64
N THR A 36 -1.93 -2.20 -11.85
CA THR A 36 -2.38 -0.90 -12.37
C THR A 36 -3.17 -1.02 -13.67
N LYS A 37 -2.68 -1.80 -14.65
CA LYS A 37 -3.40 -2.05 -15.92
C LYS A 37 -4.77 -2.68 -15.69
N ILE A 38 -4.84 -3.70 -14.83
CA ILE A 38 -6.10 -4.35 -14.48
C ILE A 38 -7.09 -3.34 -13.88
N LEU A 39 -6.61 -2.44 -13.02
CA LEU A 39 -7.44 -1.39 -12.46
C LEU A 39 -7.95 -0.42 -13.54
N LEU A 40 -7.06 0.08 -14.41
CA LEU A 40 -7.42 1.00 -15.49
C LEU A 40 -8.41 0.38 -16.49
N ASP A 41 -8.26 -0.91 -16.80
CA ASP A 41 -9.13 -1.62 -17.75
C ASP A 41 -10.56 -1.80 -17.21
N ASN A 42 -10.72 -1.88 -15.87
CA ASN A 42 -12.00 -2.18 -15.22
C ASN A 42 -12.68 -0.97 -14.58
N PHE A 43 -11.92 0.07 -14.20
CA PHE A 43 -12.42 1.22 -13.45
C PHE A 43 -12.00 2.54 -14.08
N ARG A 44 -12.75 2.96 -15.10
CA ARG A 44 -12.41 4.12 -15.92
C ARG A 44 -12.55 5.46 -15.21
N ASP A 45 -13.36 5.54 -14.15
CA ASP A 45 -13.59 6.80 -13.43
C ASP A 45 -12.78 6.89 -12.13
N SER A 46 -11.94 5.88 -11.84
CA SER A 46 -11.13 5.84 -10.62
C SER A 46 -9.80 6.57 -10.81
N LYS A 47 -9.32 7.24 -9.77
CA LYS A 47 -8.00 7.88 -9.77
C LYS A 47 -6.98 6.94 -9.14
N ILE A 48 -5.88 6.68 -9.83
CA ILE A 48 -4.82 5.78 -9.36
C ILE A 48 -3.53 6.56 -9.15
N MET A 49 -2.96 6.45 -7.96
CA MET A 49 -1.62 6.90 -7.64
C MET A 49 -0.74 5.69 -7.39
N ALA A 50 0.14 5.40 -8.33
CA ALA A 50 1.03 4.26 -8.28
C ALA A 50 2.46 4.69 -7.91
N LEU A 51 3.09 3.96 -7.01
CA LEU A 51 4.44 4.23 -6.52
C LEU A 51 5.33 3.00 -6.62
N ASP A 52 6.55 3.19 -7.12
CA ASP A 52 7.59 2.16 -7.14
C ASP A 52 8.96 2.81 -7.35
N ASN A 53 10.02 2.29 -6.72
CA ASN A 53 11.38 2.83 -6.84
C ASN A 53 12.28 2.03 -7.80
N SER A 54 11.78 0.96 -8.43
CA SER A 54 12.57 0.16 -9.37
C SER A 54 12.79 0.92 -10.70
N PRO A 55 13.99 0.78 -11.31
CA PRO A 55 14.26 1.35 -12.63
C PRO A 55 13.29 0.85 -13.71
N GLU A 56 12.90 -0.43 -13.64
CA GLU A 56 12.01 -1.08 -14.60
C GLU A 56 10.60 -0.51 -14.57
N ALA A 57 10.11 -0.12 -13.38
CA ALA A 57 8.80 0.50 -13.21
C ALA A 57 8.69 1.81 -14.00
N THR A 58 9.72 2.66 -13.96
CA THR A 58 9.66 3.99 -14.59
C THR A 58 9.32 3.92 -16.09
N ILE A 59 10.01 3.04 -16.82
CA ILE A 59 9.76 2.90 -18.26
C ILE A 59 8.35 2.35 -18.51
N LYS A 60 7.97 1.29 -17.78
CA LYS A 60 6.72 0.57 -18.01
C LYS A 60 5.48 1.34 -17.57
N MET A 61 5.59 2.12 -16.50
CA MET A 61 4.51 2.96 -16.01
C MET A 61 4.30 4.17 -16.93
N ASN A 62 5.38 4.77 -17.46
CA ASN A 62 5.27 5.85 -18.44
C ASN A 62 4.55 5.41 -19.73
N GLU A 63 4.66 4.15 -20.14
CA GLU A 63 3.95 3.59 -21.31
C GLU A 63 2.43 3.52 -21.12
N ILE A 64 1.93 3.52 -19.87
CA ILE A 64 0.50 3.39 -19.56
C ILE A 64 -0.10 4.62 -18.87
N LEU A 65 0.67 5.71 -18.75
CA LEU A 65 0.19 6.96 -18.19
C LEU A 65 -1.04 7.45 -18.98
N CYS A 66 -2.03 7.91 -18.23
CA CYS A 66 -3.27 8.49 -18.73
C CYS A 66 -3.82 9.44 -17.67
N ASP A 67 -4.90 10.17 -17.98
CA ASP A 67 -5.46 11.20 -17.10
C ASP A 67 -5.82 10.68 -15.69
N ASN A 68 -6.13 9.38 -15.58
CA ASN A 68 -6.57 8.73 -14.35
C ASN A 68 -5.45 7.97 -13.62
N LEU A 69 -4.22 8.01 -14.15
CA LEU A 69 -3.04 7.39 -13.55
C LEU A 69 -1.94 8.43 -13.32
N GLU A 70 -1.51 8.53 -12.08
CA GLU A 70 -0.31 9.24 -11.68
C GLU A 70 0.73 8.24 -11.19
N PHE A 71 1.97 8.37 -11.66
CA PHE A 71 3.08 7.53 -11.23
C PHE A 71 4.16 8.38 -10.57
N ILE A 72 4.64 7.92 -9.41
CA ILE A 72 5.78 8.51 -8.70
C ILE A 72 6.87 7.46 -8.54
N ASN A 73 8.05 7.73 -9.14
CA ASN A 73 9.23 6.92 -8.88
C ASN A 73 9.84 7.32 -7.53
N ALA A 74 9.43 6.65 -6.47
CA ALA A 74 9.86 6.96 -5.11
C ALA A 74 9.78 5.74 -4.19
N ASP A 75 10.57 5.79 -3.12
CA ASP A 75 10.57 4.77 -2.08
C ASP A 75 9.47 5.07 -1.05
N VAL A 76 8.45 4.21 -1.02
CA VAL A 76 7.27 4.35 -0.15
C VAL A 76 7.58 4.27 1.35
N ARG A 77 8.81 3.90 1.72
CA ARG A 77 9.29 3.88 3.11
C ARG A 77 9.70 5.28 3.60
N LEU A 78 9.90 6.23 2.69
CA LEU A 78 10.39 7.56 3.00
C LEU A 78 9.24 8.51 3.39
N HIS A 79 9.50 9.38 4.37
CA HIS A 79 8.50 10.33 4.87
C HIS A 79 8.16 11.40 3.84
N GLU A 80 9.16 11.88 3.09
CA GLU A 80 8.99 12.83 2.00
C GLU A 80 8.05 12.31 0.90
N THR A 81 8.11 11.01 0.61
CA THR A 81 7.22 10.36 -0.37
C THR A 81 5.78 10.36 0.12
N LEU A 82 5.55 10.04 1.40
CA LEU A 82 4.22 10.12 2.01
C LEU A 82 3.68 11.55 1.95
N LEU A 83 4.49 12.55 2.34
CA LEU A 83 4.10 13.96 2.28
C LEU A 83 3.79 14.43 0.87
N GLU A 84 4.55 13.99 -0.12
CA GLU A 84 4.34 14.30 -1.52
C GLU A 84 3.00 13.74 -2.02
N VAL A 85 2.71 12.47 -1.74
CA VAL A 85 1.43 11.86 -2.12
C VAL A 85 0.28 12.55 -1.40
N PHE A 86 0.42 12.81 -0.10
CA PHE A 86 -0.60 13.49 0.68
C PHE A 86 -0.94 14.86 0.06
N LYS A 87 0.05 15.68 -0.30
CA LYS A 87 -0.20 16.97 -0.96
C LYS A 87 -0.97 16.85 -2.29
N ARG A 88 -0.81 15.75 -3.02
CA ARG A 88 -1.44 15.52 -4.32
C ARG A 88 -2.84 14.89 -4.21
N ILE A 89 -3.04 14.04 -3.21
CA ILE A 89 -4.27 13.27 -2.99
C ILE A 89 -4.58 13.29 -1.49
N GLN A 90 -5.76 13.80 -1.14
CA GLN A 90 -6.22 13.91 0.26
C GLN A 90 -7.24 12.84 0.65
N LYS A 91 -7.46 11.85 -0.24
CA LYS A 91 -8.45 10.78 -0.07
C LYS A 91 -7.89 9.46 -0.59
N CYS A 92 -8.06 8.39 0.17
CA CYS A 92 -7.80 7.04 -0.29
C CYS A 92 -9.03 6.20 0.01
N ASP A 93 -9.60 5.54 -0.99
CA ASP A 93 -10.65 4.53 -0.78
C ASP A 93 -9.99 3.14 -0.67
N ILE A 94 -9.02 2.86 -1.55
CA ILE A 94 -8.29 1.59 -1.62
C ILE A 94 -6.79 1.83 -1.46
N LEU A 95 -6.19 1.31 -0.39
CA LEU A 95 -4.74 1.24 -0.22
C LEU A 95 -4.24 -0.16 -0.59
N SER A 96 -3.42 -0.26 -1.62
CA SER A 96 -2.89 -1.52 -2.14
C SER A 96 -1.40 -1.62 -1.87
N ILE A 97 -0.94 -2.66 -1.18
CA ILE A 97 0.45 -2.82 -0.75
C ILE A 97 1.00 -4.15 -1.26
N ASP A 98 1.91 -4.09 -2.24
CA ASP A 98 2.61 -5.25 -2.81
C ASP A 98 4.13 -5.00 -2.81
N LEU A 99 4.74 -5.14 -1.64
CA LEU A 99 6.17 -4.87 -1.44
C LEU A 99 6.96 -6.15 -1.17
N GLY A 100 8.15 -6.24 -1.77
CA GLY A 100 9.23 -7.11 -1.27
C GLY A 100 8.99 -8.62 -1.34
N GLY A 101 8.26 -9.13 -2.34
CA GLY A 101 8.19 -10.56 -2.67
C GLY A 101 7.70 -11.51 -1.55
N GLY A 102 7.15 -10.96 -0.47
CA GLY A 102 6.72 -11.69 0.73
C GLY A 102 7.76 -11.89 1.84
N TYR A 103 8.99 -11.34 1.72
CA TYR A 103 10.12 -11.65 2.62
C TYR A 103 10.29 -10.72 3.83
N HIS A 104 9.64 -9.55 3.85
CA HIS A 104 9.82 -8.53 4.91
C HIS A 104 8.50 -8.11 5.57
N PRO A 105 7.91 -8.95 6.43
CA PRO A 105 6.63 -8.65 7.09
C PRO A 105 6.68 -7.39 7.97
N ASP A 106 7.81 -7.12 8.63
CA ASP A 106 8.04 -5.94 9.46
C ASP A 106 7.96 -4.64 8.65
N THR A 107 8.61 -4.61 7.48
CA THR A 107 8.63 -3.45 6.59
C THR A 107 7.25 -3.19 6.01
N VAL A 108 6.57 -4.24 5.55
CA VAL A 108 5.21 -4.13 5.02
C VAL A 108 4.25 -3.63 6.09
N PHE A 109 4.34 -4.16 7.31
CA PHE A 109 3.48 -3.72 8.41
C PHE A 109 3.73 -2.25 8.79
N LYS A 110 4.98 -1.79 8.84
CA LYS A 110 5.30 -0.36 9.08
C LYS A 110 4.74 0.53 7.98
N VAL A 111 4.93 0.17 6.71
CA VAL A 111 4.36 0.93 5.58
C VAL A 111 2.84 0.96 5.69
N PHE A 112 2.20 -0.19 5.88
CA PHE A 112 0.76 -0.28 6.12
C PHE A 112 0.32 0.66 7.24
N TYR A 113 0.95 0.55 8.41
CA TYR A 113 0.59 1.30 9.60
C TYR A 113 0.63 2.80 9.36
N ILE A 114 1.69 3.31 8.74
CA ILE A 114 1.89 4.74 8.49
C ILE A 114 0.96 5.27 7.39
N TRP A 115 0.85 4.55 6.27
CA TRP A 115 0.05 5.00 5.14
C TRP A 115 -1.46 4.91 5.45
N SER A 116 -1.89 3.83 6.09
CA SER A 116 -3.30 3.65 6.45
C SER A 116 -3.75 4.63 7.53
N SER A 117 -2.92 4.94 8.53
CA SER A 117 -3.24 5.99 9.53
C SER A 117 -3.30 7.39 8.92
N THR A 118 -2.48 7.67 7.90
CA THR A 118 -2.47 8.96 7.20
C THR A 118 -3.71 9.15 6.34
N PHE A 119 -4.05 8.15 5.52
CA PHE A 119 -5.08 8.27 4.49
C PHE A 119 -6.45 7.71 4.88
N LYS A 120 -6.51 6.92 5.96
CA LYS A 120 -7.72 6.28 6.49
C LYS A 120 -8.56 5.60 5.40
N PRO A 121 -7.98 4.65 4.64
CA PRO A 121 -8.68 4.02 3.54
C PRO A 121 -9.87 3.19 4.01
N LYS A 122 -10.90 3.08 3.16
CA LYS A 122 -12.02 2.16 3.40
C LYS A 122 -11.55 0.71 3.36
N HIS A 123 -10.69 0.40 2.40
CA HIS A 123 -10.11 -0.92 2.25
C HIS A 123 -8.60 -0.86 2.11
N THR A 124 -7.92 -1.79 2.75
CA THR A 124 -6.50 -2.01 2.54
C THR A 124 -6.24 -3.44 2.12
N LEU A 125 -5.42 -3.64 1.09
CA LEU A 125 -4.99 -4.94 0.63
C LEU A 125 -3.49 -5.06 0.81
N ILE A 126 -3.05 -6.11 1.50
CA ILE A 126 -1.64 -6.36 1.77
C ILE A 126 -1.26 -7.71 1.18
N ARG A 127 -0.31 -7.70 0.26
CA ARG A 127 0.32 -8.91 -0.27
C ARG A 127 1.61 -9.20 0.49
N ASN A 128 1.55 -10.07 1.50
CA ASN A 128 2.73 -10.49 2.25
C ASN A 128 2.54 -11.87 2.89
N ARG A 129 3.53 -12.75 2.71
CA ARG A 129 3.48 -14.12 3.24
C ARG A 129 3.59 -14.16 4.76
N GLY A 130 4.57 -13.46 5.33
CA GLY A 130 4.83 -13.49 6.78
C GLY A 130 3.67 -12.94 7.61
N ILE A 131 3.04 -11.85 7.16
CA ILE A 131 1.86 -11.29 7.84
C ILE A 131 0.68 -12.26 7.76
N LEU A 132 0.46 -12.90 6.59
CA LEU A 132 -0.61 -13.89 6.42
C LEU A 132 -0.38 -15.14 7.29
N GLU A 133 0.87 -15.64 7.35
CA GLU A 133 1.24 -16.76 8.21
C GLU A 133 1.03 -16.41 9.69
N PHE A 134 1.44 -15.21 10.11
CA PHE A 134 1.19 -14.74 11.48
C PHE A 134 -0.31 -14.67 11.79
N PHE A 135 -1.10 -14.03 10.92
CA PHE A 135 -2.55 -13.91 11.10
C PHE A 135 -3.25 -15.28 11.22
N ASN A 136 -2.84 -16.26 10.42
CA ASN A 136 -3.42 -17.60 10.45
C ASN A 136 -2.91 -18.47 11.61
N SER A 137 -1.81 -18.09 12.26
CA SER A 137 -1.18 -18.85 13.35
C SER A 137 -1.42 -18.25 14.73
N ALA A 138 -1.67 -16.94 14.78
CA ALA A 138 -2.07 -16.26 16.00
C ALA A 138 -3.36 -16.92 16.52
N GLY A 139 -3.36 -17.26 17.81
CA GLY A 139 -4.55 -17.80 18.48
C GLY A 139 -5.59 -16.71 18.75
N SER A 140 -6.38 -16.90 19.80
CA SER A 140 -7.25 -15.85 20.33
C SER A 140 -6.44 -14.84 21.16
N SER A 141 -6.88 -13.59 21.12
CA SER A 141 -6.52 -12.59 22.13
C SER A 141 -7.61 -12.57 23.21
N ASP A 142 -7.24 -12.22 24.44
CA ASP A 142 -8.19 -11.89 25.52
C ASP A 142 -8.59 -10.39 25.48
N GLU A 143 -8.23 -9.68 24.40
CA GLU A 143 -8.45 -8.24 24.21
C GLU A 143 -9.39 -7.95 23.03
N ASP A 144 -10.28 -6.98 23.20
CA ASP A 144 -11.27 -6.55 22.21
C ASP A 144 -10.75 -5.40 21.34
N TYR A 145 -9.72 -5.66 20.53
CA TYR A 145 -9.24 -4.71 19.50
C TYR A 145 -9.71 -5.13 18.11
N GLU A 146 -10.60 -4.36 17.52
CA GLU A 146 -11.13 -4.58 16.17
C GLU A 146 -10.87 -3.39 15.25
N SER A 147 -10.94 -3.64 13.95
CA SER A 147 -10.89 -2.62 12.91
C SER A 147 -11.92 -2.95 11.84
N CYS A 148 -12.85 -2.04 11.61
CA CYS A 148 -13.87 -2.19 10.56
C CYS A 148 -13.40 -1.65 9.20
N GLU A 149 -12.49 -0.67 9.22
CA GLU A 149 -12.01 0.06 8.04
C GLU A 149 -10.64 -0.47 7.56
N GLY A 150 -10.00 0.22 6.60
CA GLY A 150 -8.71 -0.17 6.03
C GLY A 150 -7.51 0.20 6.90
N PHE A 151 -7.72 0.61 8.15
CA PHE A 151 -6.69 1.08 9.08
C PHE A 151 -7.00 0.61 10.50
N LEU A 152 -6.02 0.61 11.39
CA LEU A 152 -6.24 0.21 12.80
C LEU A 152 -6.99 1.32 13.58
N ASP A 153 -8.14 0.99 14.17
CA ASP A 153 -9.01 1.98 14.84
C ASP A 153 -8.33 2.62 16.06
N SER A 154 -7.45 1.88 16.74
CA SER A 154 -6.64 2.38 17.86
C SER A 154 -5.71 3.54 17.50
N TYR A 155 -5.51 3.81 16.21
CA TYR A 155 -4.58 4.83 15.72
C TYR A 155 -5.23 5.91 14.84
N HIS A 156 -6.57 5.98 14.82
CA HIS A 156 -7.33 6.91 13.99
C HIS A 156 -6.86 8.38 14.13
N ASP A 157 -6.40 8.84 15.29
CA ASP A 157 -6.04 10.25 15.53
C ASP A 157 -4.53 10.53 15.70
N SER A 158 -3.66 9.59 15.29
CA SER A 158 -2.20 9.76 15.48
C SER A 158 -1.54 10.78 14.52
N GLY A 159 -2.27 11.27 13.52
CA GLY A 159 -1.75 12.19 12.51
C GLY A 159 -0.64 11.59 11.65
N ILE A 160 0.00 12.42 10.82
CA ILE A 160 1.22 12.02 10.11
C ILE A 160 2.37 12.08 11.11
N PRO A 161 3.09 10.97 11.37
CA PRO A 161 4.22 10.99 12.29
C PRO A 161 5.25 12.05 11.85
N PRO A 162 5.69 12.98 12.73
CA PRO A 162 6.56 14.10 12.35
C PRO A 162 7.95 13.65 11.88
N GLN A 163 8.35 12.42 12.19
CA GLN A 163 9.51 11.70 11.68
C GLN A 163 9.26 10.20 11.86
N ILE A 164 9.36 9.40 10.78
CA ILE A 164 9.36 7.95 10.89
C ILE A 164 10.76 7.51 11.35
N LYS A 165 11.08 7.71 12.63
CA LYS A 165 12.37 7.29 13.23
C LYS A 165 12.63 5.78 13.08
N GLU A 166 11.59 4.99 12.79
CA GLU A 166 11.65 3.53 12.71
C GLU A 166 12.22 2.95 11.40
N PHE A 167 12.44 3.77 10.37
CA PHE A 167 13.24 3.36 9.22
C PHE A 167 14.72 3.65 9.43
N GLU A 168 15.10 4.81 10.01
CA GLU A 168 16.51 5.18 10.23
C GLU A 168 17.32 4.13 11.02
N LEU A 169 16.68 3.42 11.96
CA LEU A 169 17.34 2.40 12.79
C LEU A 169 17.74 1.11 12.02
N TRP A 170 17.22 0.88 10.81
CA TRP A 170 17.47 -0.34 10.03
C TRP A 170 18.16 -0.08 8.67
N THR A 171 18.27 1.19 8.26
CA THR A 171 18.97 1.62 7.03
C THR A 171 20.51 1.75 7.09
N PRO A 172 21.30 1.41 8.13
CA PRO A 172 22.76 1.52 7.99
C PRO A 172 23.38 0.48 7.03
N ASN A 173 22.69 -0.64 6.74
CA ASN A 173 23.31 -1.80 6.09
C ASN A 173 22.74 -2.22 4.73
N LEU A 174 21.81 -1.48 4.12
CA LEU A 174 21.37 -1.74 2.73
C LEU A 174 22.21 -1.01 1.67
N GLY A 175 23.26 -0.30 2.08
CA GLY A 175 24.17 0.46 1.20
C GLY A 175 25.56 -0.14 1.01
N LYS A 176 25.76 -1.44 1.28
CA LYS A 176 27.03 -2.13 1.01
C LYS A 176 26.81 -3.60 0.65
N TYR A 177 26.41 -3.88 -0.59
CA TYR A 177 26.92 -5.00 -1.42
C TYR A 177 26.60 -4.70 -2.88
#